data_AF-A0A9E3SSN8-F1
#
_entry.id   AF-A0A9E3SSN8-F1
#
_cell.length_a   1.000
_cell.length_b   1.000
_cell.length_c   1.000
_cell.angle_alpha   90.00
_cell.angle_beta   90.00
_cell.angle_gamma   90.00
#
_symmetry.space_group_name_H-M   'P 1'
#
loop_
_entity.id
_entity.type
_entity.pdbx_description
1 polymer ?
#
loop_
_entity_poly.entity_id
_entity_poly.type
_entity_poly.pdbx_seq_one_letter_code
_entity_poly.pdbx_strand_id
1 'polypeptide(L)'
;MQRRFPASNTGYELMDARENVLSVTVGRVGKRSSWVMDDGADEAPLMEWNGGSTRQDTGSVRGVVFDIQRFSIHDGPGIRAAIFLKGCSLRCFWCHNPESIRPKPEIQFFAEHCIHCGTCLTECPHSACIEVAGDIAYRREVCKACGTCQDFCFSETLVLVGREMTADQVVAEALQDRQFYSNAAGGITLTGGEPVLQTAFSQAILQRCQAEGIHTAIETAGNYPWELLETLLPAVDLVMMDLKHLDSDKHRAATGVPNARILDNARRLAALPIPLWFRTPVIPTVNDTEAEVGAIAGFVQMLSDQRRAVLGDGAPPITYELLKFHKLAGDKYRSLGREYAAQDLEPLSPARMDALNAAVLRVFDRQPISANTASTK
;
A
#
# COMPACT_ATOMS: atom_id res chain seq x y z
N MET A 1 -25.60 -19.88 6.23
CA MET A 1 -24.29 -20.50 6.51
C MET A 1 -23.23 -19.43 6.34
N GLN A 2 -22.75 -18.85 7.44
CA GLN A 2 -21.69 -17.85 7.44
C GLN A 2 -20.41 -18.50 6.91
N ARG A 3 -20.03 -18.19 5.67
CA ARG A 3 -18.80 -18.69 5.04
C ARG A 3 -17.63 -17.88 5.61
N ARG A 4 -16.81 -18.53 6.45
CA ARG A 4 -15.50 -18.01 6.86
C ARG A 4 -14.64 -17.82 5.61
N PHE A 5 -13.82 -16.77 5.62
CA PHE A 5 -12.71 -16.63 4.68
C PHE A 5 -11.92 -17.96 4.67
N PRO A 6 -11.70 -18.60 3.51
CA PRO A 6 -10.66 -19.63 3.46
C PRO A 6 -9.37 -18.91 3.84
N ALA A 7 -8.80 -19.28 4.98
CA ALA A 7 -7.42 -18.93 5.29
C ALA A 7 -6.61 -19.45 4.10
N SER A 8 -6.08 -18.55 3.28
CA SER A 8 -5.13 -18.91 2.25
C SER A 8 -3.93 -19.52 2.99
N ASN A 9 -3.87 -20.84 3.00
CA ASN A 9 -2.75 -21.60 3.54
C ASN A 9 -1.58 -21.61 2.54
N THR A 10 -1.46 -20.57 1.71
CA THR A 10 -0.19 -20.17 1.14
C THR A 10 0.67 -19.74 2.31
N GLY A 11 1.52 -20.64 2.79
CA GLY A 11 2.53 -20.34 3.78
C GLY A 11 3.42 -19.21 3.27
N TYR A 12 3.03 -17.97 3.53
CA TYR A 12 3.94 -16.85 3.53
C TYR A 12 4.79 -17.03 4.77
N GLU A 13 6.03 -17.49 4.59
CA GLU A 13 7.03 -17.40 5.64
C GLU A 13 7.05 -15.94 6.11
N LEU A 14 6.65 -15.72 7.37
CA LEU A 14 6.94 -14.51 8.13
C LEU A 14 8.46 -14.44 8.32
N MET A 15 9.18 -14.04 7.28
CA MET A 15 10.60 -13.71 7.36
C MET A 15 10.76 -12.21 7.62
N ASP A 16 11.57 -11.93 8.64
CA ASP A 16 11.91 -10.64 9.19
C ASP A 16 12.47 -9.67 8.13
N ALA A 17 11.64 -8.76 7.63
CA ALA A 17 12.04 -7.73 6.67
C ALA A 17 12.68 -6.48 7.32
N ARG A 18 13.06 -6.52 8.60
CA ARG A 18 13.85 -5.42 9.21
C ARG A 18 15.30 -5.36 8.75
N GLU A 19 15.75 -6.29 7.91
CA GLU A 19 17.07 -6.18 7.29
C GLU A 19 17.08 -5.03 6.26
N ASN A 20 17.39 -3.82 6.74
CA ASN A 20 17.85 -2.62 6.00
C ASN A 20 16.80 -1.56 5.61
N VAL A 21 15.73 -1.35 6.39
CA VAL A 21 14.87 -0.14 6.24
C VAL A 21 15.41 0.98 7.14
N LEU A 22 15.88 2.07 6.54
CA LEU A 22 16.18 3.32 7.25
C LEU A 22 14.96 4.24 7.15
N SER A 23 14.41 4.63 8.29
CA SER A 23 13.38 5.68 8.38
C SER A 23 14.01 6.94 8.98
N VAL A 24 13.97 8.04 8.24
CA VAL A 24 14.42 9.36 8.71
C VAL A 24 13.21 10.26 8.86
N THR A 25 12.95 10.72 10.08
CA THR A 25 11.98 11.79 10.34
C THR A 25 12.67 13.13 10.09
N VAL A 26 11.97 14.12 9.51
CA VAL A 26 12.51 15.45 9.19
C VAL A 26 11.75 16.53 9.97
N GLY A 27 12.38 17.11 11.01
CA GLY A 27 11.84 18.21 11.82
C GLY A 27 12.73 18.55 13.04
N ARG A 28 12.66 19.78 13.58
CA ARG A 28 13.36 20.13 14.84
C ARG A 28 12.60 19.50 16.01
N VAL A 29 13.22 18.54 16.69
CA VAL A 29 12.72 18.10 18.00
C VAL A 29 13.10 19.19 19.02
N GLY A 30 12.12 19.97 19.45
CA GLY A 30 12.29 20.85 20.62
C GLY A 30 12.74 20.01 21.83
N LYS A 31 13.65 20.55 22.65
CA LYS A 31 14.14 19.88 23.87
C LYS A 31 12.97 19.32 24.67
N ARG A 32 13.08 18.04 25.06
CA ARG A 32 12.16 17.29 25.93
C ARG A 32 11.54 18.18 27.01
N SER A 33 10.25 18.45 26.90
CA SER A 33 9.38 18.52 28.06
C SER A 33 8.76 17.13 28.24
N SER A 34 8.98 16.54 29.40
CA SER A 34 8.32 15.31 29.83
C SER A 34 6.81 15.44 29.66
N TRP A 35 6.20 14.59 28.84
CA TRP A 35 4.77 14.33 28.93
C TRP A 35 4.53 13.59 30.25
N VAL A 36 4.34 14.34 31.32
CA VAL A 36 3.58 13.85 32.48
C VAL A 36 2.14 13.88 32.02
N MET A 37 1.48 12.72 32.01
CA MET A 37 0.03 12.69 31.91
C MET A 37 -0.50 13.36 33.17
N ASP A 38 -1.08 14.54 33.00
CA ASP A 38 -1.88 15.21 34.02
C ASP A 38 -3.34 14.91 33.70
N ASP A 39 -4.04 14.26 34.63
CA ASP A 39 -5.45 13.87 34.55
C ASP A 39 -6.36 15.10 34.80
N GLY A 40 -6.13 16.16 34.01
CA GLY A 40 -6.90 17.40 34.04
C GLY A 40 -7.92 17.44 32.91
N ALA A 41 -9.15 17.05 33.20
CA ALA A 41 -10.29 17.27 32.32
C ALA A 41 -10.62 18.77 32.28
N ASP A 42 -10.19 19.46 31.22
CA ASP A 42 -10.73 20.76 30.83
C ASP A 42 -11.20 20.72 29.37
N GLU A 43 -12.51 20.91 29.21
CA GLU A 43 -13.25 20.81 27.95
C GLU A 43 -12.80 21.88 26.95
N ALA A 44 -12.28 21.45 25.79
CA ALA A 44 -12.14 22.31 24.63
C ALA A 44 -13.49 22.39 23.88
N PRO A 45 -13.91 23.58 23.40
CA PRO A 45 -15.26 23.79 22.89
C PRO A 45 -15.48 23.03 21.57
N LEU A 46 -16.48 22.15 21.59
CA LEU A 46 -17.05 21.50 20.42
C LEU A 46 -17.57 22.57 19.45
N MET A 47 -16.96 22.66 18.28
CA MET A 47 -17.50 23.42 17.17
C MET A 47 -18.73 22.65 16.65
N GLU A 48 -19.93 23.10 17.01
CA GLU A 48 -21.19 22.51 16.56
C GLU A 48 -21.31 22.59 15.03
N TRP A 49 -21.11 21.44 14.37
CA TRP A 49 -21.41 21.27 12.96
C TRP A 49 -22.93 21.09 12.77
N ASN A 50 -23.64 22.21 12.59
CA ASN A 50 -25.05 22.21 12.19
C ASN A 50 -25.16 22.03 10.66
N GLY A 51 -25.09 20.78 10.21
CA GLY A 51 -25.32 20.37 8.82
C GLY A 51 -26.20 19.12 8.76
N GLY A 52 -27.38 19.22 8.15
CA GLY A 52 -28.45 18.23 8.24
C GLY A 52 -28.06 16.78 7.90
N SER A 53 -28.36 15.90 8.85
CA SER A 53 -28.23 14.45 8.73
C SER A 53 -29.23 13.87 7.73
N THR A 54 -28.79 13.67 6.50
CA THR A 54 -29.17 12.47 5.73
C THR A 54 -27.98 11.51 5.80
N ARG A 55 -28.01 10.53 6.71
CA ARG A 55 -27.04 9.41 6.70
C ARG A 55 -27.17 8.70 5.36
N GLN A 56 -26.26 8.98 4.42
CA GLN A 56 -26.11 8.15 3.23
C GLN A 56 -25.65 6.77 3.70
N ASP A 57 -26.30 5.70 3.23
CA ASP A 57 -25.86 4.33 3.49
C ASP A 57 -24.57 4.05 2.71
N THR A 58 -23.43 4.48 3.28
CA THR A 58 -22.11 4.25 2.70
C THR A 58 -21.68 2.80 2.78
N GLY A 59 -22.40 1.94 3.52
CA GLY A 59 -22.00 0.54 3.74
C GLY A 59 -22.18 -0.36 2.53
N SER A 60 -23.11 0.01 1.65
CA SER A 60 -23.42 -0.71 0.42
C SER A 60 -22.49 -0.38 -0.75
N VAL A 61 -21.63 0.64 -0.62
CA VAL A 61 -20.67 1.03 -1.66
C VAL A 61 -19.73 -0.15 -1.93
N ARG A 62 -19.56 -0.49 -3.20
CA ARG A 62 -18.76 -1.63 -3.65
C ARG A 62 -17.44 -1.20 -4.27
N GLY A 63 -16.44 -2.06 -4.10
CA GLY A 63 -15.16 -1.96 -4.75
C GLY A 63 -14.52 -3.33 -4.89
N VAL A 64 -13.34 -3.37 -5.51
CA VAL A 64 -12.65 -4.62 -5.82
C VAL A 64 -11.40 -4.73 -4.96
N VAL A 65 -11.42 -5.70 -4.06
CA VAL A 65 -10.35 -6.01 -3.08
C VAL A 65 -9.69 -7.30 -3.52
N PHE A 66 -8.36 -7.31 -3.68
CA PHE A 66 -7.66 -8.55 -4.01
C PHE A 66 -7.11 -9.28 -2.80
N ASP A 67 -6.86 -8.59 -1.69
CA ASP A 67 -6.44 -9.20 -0.44
C ASP A 67 -6.80 -8.32 0.77
N ILE A 68 -6.94 -8.94 1.94
CA ILE A 68 -7.02 -8.27 3.24
C ILE A 68 -6.01 -8.96 4.15
N GLN A 69 -4.82 -8.39 4.23
CA GLN A 69 -3.75 -8.93 5.06
C GLN A 69 -3.91 -8.43 6.49
N ARG A 70 -4.17 -9.36 7.38
CA ARG A 70 -4.26 -9.13 8.82
C ARG A 70 -2.87 -9.21 9.46
N PHE A 71 -2.66 -8.48 10.55
CA PHE A 71 -1.38 -8.39 11.27
C PHE A 71 -0.17 -7.90 10.44
N SER A 72 -0.38 -6.96 9.52
CA SER A 72 0.75 -6.32 8.85
C SER A 72 1.51 -5.39 9.80
N ILE A 73 2.84 -5.42 9.71
CA ILE A 73 3.77 -4.55 10.43
C ILE A 73 4.59 -3.63 9.48
N HIS A 74 4.36 -3.74 8.17
CA HIS A 74 5.12 -3.00 7.14
C HIS A 74 4.27 -1.95 6.43
N ASP A 75 2.94 -2.01 6.57
CA ASP A 75 1.99 -1.09 5.91
C ASP A 75 1.67 0.14 6.77
N GLY A 76 2.62 0.63 7.57
CA GLY A 76 2.48 1.79 8.46
C GLY A 76 2.83 1.49 9.93
N PRO A 77 2.59 2.44 10.85
CA PRO A 77 2.90 2.26 12.25
C PRO A 77 1.99 1.23 12.91
N GLY A 78 2.57 0.46 13.83
CA GLY A 78 1.85 -0.54 14.62
C GLY A 78 1.41 -1.77 13.83
N ILE A 79 0.53 -2.55 14.45
CA ILE A 79 -0.12 -3.69 13.80
C ILE A 79 -1.32 -3.17 13.02
N ARG A 80 -1.40 -3.48 11.73
CA ARG A 80 -2.45 -3.00 10.85
C ARG A 80 -3.13 -4.12 10.06
N ALA A 81 -4.40 -3.94 9.72
CA ALA A 81 -4.98 -4.66 8.59
C ALA A 81 -4.73 -3.84 7.32
N ALA A 82 -4.00 -4.44 6.38
CA ALA A 82 -3.74 -3.88 5.07
C ALA A 82 -4.78 -4.38 4.07
N ILE A 83 -5.57 -3.47 3.52
CA ILE A 83 -6.63 -3.76 2.56
C ILE A 83 -6.11 -3.45 1.17
N PHE A 84 -5.91 -4.49 0.36
CA PHE A 84 -5.28 -4.42 -0.94
C PHE A 84 -6.33 -4.26 -2.04
N LEU A 85 -6.42 -3.08 -2.64
CA LEU A 85 -7.40 -2.72 -3.66
C LEU A 85 -6.86 -2.94 -5.08
N LYS A 86 -7.75 -3.27 -6.03
CA LYS A 86 -7.40 -3.39 -7.45
C LYS A 86 -7.45 -2.05 -8.19
N GLY A 87 -6.77 -2.02 -9.32
CA GLY A 87 -6.57 -0.85 -10.18
C GLY A 87 -5.32 -0.07 -9.76
N CYS A 88 -4.38 0.11 -10.69
CA CYS A 88 -3.23 1.00 -10.51
C CYS A 88 -3.01 1.82 -11.79
N SER A 89 -2.67 3.10 -11.65
CA SER A 89 -2.35 3.97 -12.78
C SER A 89 -0.89 3.84 -13.26
N LEU A 90 -0.06 3.06 -12.56
CA LEU A 90 1.33 2.76 -12.91
C LEU A 90 1.47 1.34 -13.46
N ARG A 91 2.60 1.09 -14.13
CA ARG A 91 3.05 -0.20 -14.70
C ARG A 91 4.52 -0.43 -14.33
N CYS A 92 4.86 -0.29 -13.05
CA CYS A 92 6.21 -0.55 -12.55
C CYS A 92 6.66 -1.95 -13.00
N PHE A 93 7.78 -2.04 -13.71
CA PHE A 93 8.28 -3.32 -14.22
C PHE A 93 8.72 -4.28 -13.08
N TRP A 94 8.88 -3.75 -11.86
CA TRP A 94 9.18 -4.48 -10.61
C TRP A 94 7.97 -4.63 -9.68
N CYS A 95 6.74 -4.38 -10.15
CA CYS A 95 5.55 -4.35 -9.27
C CYS A 95 5.44 -5.64 -8.44
N HIS A 96 5.39 -5.52 -7.10
CA HIS A 96 5.28 -6.69 -6.23
C HIS A 96 3.88 -7.35 -6.27
N ASN A 97 2.86 -6.61 -6.69
CA ASN A 97 1.47 -7.04 -6.74
C ASN A 97 0.89 -6.87 -8.17
N PRO A 98 1.38 -7.59 -9.20
CA PRO A 98 0.87 -7.46 -10.57
C PRO A 98 -0.65 -7.69 -10.70
N GLU A 99 -1.24 -8.48 -9.80
CA GLU A 99 -2.67 -8.74 -9.66
C GLU A 99 -3.48 -7.48 -9.32
N SER A 100 -2.85 -6.45 -8.76
CA SER A 100 -3.49 -5.18 -8.43
C SER A 100 -3.62 -4.25 -9.64
N ILE A 101 -2.83 -4.44 -10.70
CA ILE A 101 -2.70 -3.48 -11.80
C ILE A 101 -4.03 -3.30 -12.56
N ARG A 102 -4.68 -4.41 -12.93
CA ARG A 102 -5.97 -4.35 -13.63
C ARG A 102 -7.09 -4.10 -12.61
N PRO A 103 -8.05 -3.21 -12.89
CA PRO A 103 -9.12 -2.88 -11.94
C PRO A 103 -10.17 -3.98 -11.82
N LYS A 104 -10.22 -4.92 -12.77
CA LYS A 104 -11.23 -5.99 -12.82
C LYS A 104 -10.71 -7.29 -12.19
N PRO A 105 -11.60 -8.15 -11.67
CA PRO A 105 -11.25 -9.50 -11.24
C PRO A 105 -10.50 -10.28 -12.33
N GLU A 106 -9.57 -11.13 -11.91
CA GLU A 106 -8.81 -12.03 -12.79
C GLU A 106 -8.68 -13.41 -12.13
N ILE A 107 -8.40 -14.45 -12.91
CA ILE A 107 -8.02 -15.76 -12.36
C ILE A 107 -6.49 -15.87 -12.41
N GLN A 108 -5.88 -16.16 -11.26
CA GLN A 108 -4.53 -16.70 -11.17
C GLN A 108 -4.58 -18.22 -11.37
N PHE A 109 -3.65 -18.72 -12.17
CA PHE A 109 -3.52 -20.11 -12.55
C PHE A 109 -2.16 -20.66 -12.09
N PHE A 110 -2.17 -21.46 -11.03
CA PHE A 110 -1.00 -22.12 -10.44
C PHE A 110 -0.95 -23.57 -10.92
N ALA A 111 -0.39 -23.77 -12.12
CA ALA A 111 -0.37 -25.07 -12.79
C ALA A 111 0.26 -26.17 -11.92
N GLU A 112 1.28 -25.80 -11.15
CA GLU A 112 2.00 -26.64 -10.19
C GLU A 112 1.13 -27.22 -9.06
N HIS A 113 -0.02 -26.59 -8.77
CA HIS A 113 -0.98 -27.11 -7.79
C HIS A 113 -1.96 -28.13 -8.40
N CYS A 114 -1.98 -28.32 -9.72
CA CYS A 114 -3.02 -29.12 -10.36
C CYS A 114 -2.93 -30.60 -9.97
N ILE A 115 -4.06 -31.16 -9.53
CA ILE A 115 -4.19 -32.60 -9.22
C ILE A 115 -4.87 -33.40 -10.35
N HIS A 116 -5.03 -32.80 -11.53
CA HIS A 116 -5.62 -33.42 -12.74
C HIS A 116 -7.03 -34.02 -12.54
N CYS A 117 -7.86 -33.44 -11.66
CA CYS A 117 -9.22 -33.95 -11.42
C CYS A 117 -10.22 -33.66 -12.55
N GLY A 118 -9.91 -32.72 -13.46
CA GLY A 118 -10.74 -32.40 -14.61
C GLY A 118 -12.01 -31.58 -14.33
N THR A 119 -12.37 -31.31 -13.07
CA THR A 119 -13.62 -30.60 -12.72
C THR A 119 -13.74 -29.23 -13.37
N CYS A 120 -12.62 -28.51 -13.53
CA CYS A 120 -12.62 -27.20 -14.19
C CYS A 120 -12.96 -27.26 -15.69
N LEU A 121 -12.83 -28.42 -16.33
CA LEU A 121 -13.21 -28.64 -17.73
C LEU A 121 -14.73 -28.69 -17.91
N THR A 122 -15.45 -29.22 -16.91
CA THR A 122 -16.91 -29.40 -16.97
C THR A 122 -17.67 -28.24 -16.33
N GLU A 123 -17.19 -27.71 -15.20
CA GLU A 123 -17.91 -26.69 -14.43
C GLU A 123 -17.70 -25.27 -14.96
N CYS A 124 -16.69 -25.02 -15.80
CA CYS A 124 -16.44 -23.67 -16.31
C CYS A 124 -17.47 -23.30 -17.40
N PRO A 125 -18.36 -22.31 -17.18
CA PRO A 125 -19.40 -21.94 -18.15
C PRO A 125 -18.84 -21.25 -19.41
N HIS A 126 -17.55 -20.91 -19.40
CA HIS A 126 -16.86 -20.25 -20.51
C HIS A 126 -15.80 -21.14 -21.16
N SER A 127 -15.68 -22.40 -20.73
CA SER A 127 -14.70 -23.37 -21.23
C SER A 127 -13.27 -22.81 -21.23
N ALA A 128 -12.91 -22.07 -20.18
CA ALA A 128 -11.60 -21.44 -20.06
C ALA A 128 -10.47 -22.42 -19.72
N CYS A 129 -10.79 -23.60 -19.18
CA CYS A 129 -9.83 -24.68 -19.00
C CYS A 129 -9.97 -25.69 -20.14
N ILE A 130 -8.86 -26.18 -20.65
CA ILE A 130 -8.79 -27.24 -21.67
C ILE A 130 -7.73 -28.26 -21.27
N GLU A 131 -7.83 -29.47 -21.80
CA GLU A 131 -6.79 -30.47 -21.68
C GLU A 131 -5.83 -30.38 -22.90
N VAL A 132 -4.53 -30.34 -22.62
CA VAL A 132 -3.47 -30.34 -23.64
C VAL A 132 -2.39 -31.31 -23.19
N ALA A 133 -2.19 -32.37 -23.96
CA ALA A 133 -1.17 -33.40 -23.67
C ALA A 133 -1.25 -34.01 -22.25
N GLY A 134 -2.47 -34.14 -21.70
CA GLY A 134 -2.71 -34.68 -20.34
C GLY A 134 -2.63 -33.64 -19.21
N ASP A 135 -2.19 -32.42 -19.51
CA ASP A 135 -2.16 -31.30 -18.58
C ASP A 135 -3.38 -30.39 -18.75
N ILE A 136 -3.78 -29.72 -17.67
CA ILE A 136 -4.78 -28.66 -17.75
C ILE A 136 -4.10 -27.37 -18.19
N ALA A 137 -4.56 -26.80 -19.29
CA ALA A 137 -4.17 -25.48 -19.76
C ALA A 137 -5.30 -24.47 -19.56
N TYR A 138 -4.93 -23.21 -19.26
CA TYR A 138 -5.87 -22.14 -18.97
C TYR A 138 -5.84 -21.05 -20.07
N ARG A 139 -6.98 -20.88 -20.76
CA ARG A 139 -7.24 -19.89 -21.81
C ARG A 139 -7.79 -18.60 -21.21
N ARG A 140 -6.90 -17.63 -21.01
CA ARG A 140 -7.20 -16.32 -20.40
C ARG A 140 -8.13 -15.48 -21.26
N GLU A 141 -8.02 -15.59 -22.57
CA GLU A 141 -8.74 -14.82 -23.57
C GLU A 141 -10.26 -15.09 -23.61
N VAL A 142 -10.69 -16.28 -23.19
CA VAL A 142 -12.12 -16.64 -23.10
C VAL A 142 -12.68 -16.47 -21.69
N CYS A 143 -11.82 -16.40 -20.67
CA CYS A 143 -12.26 -16.30 -19.29
C CYS A 143 -12.95 -14.97 -18.99
N LYS A 144 -14.09 -15.03 -18.29
CA LYS A 144 -14.83 -13.85 -17.80
C LYS A 144 -14.58 -13.54 -16.32
N ALA A 145 -13.64 -14.24 -15.69
CA ALA A 145 -13.34 -14.15 -14.26
C ALA A 145 -14.59 -14.28 -13.37
N CYS A 146 -15.50 -15.20 -13.73
CA CYS A 146 -16.75 -15.41 -12.99
C CYS A 146 -16.56 -16.16 -11.66
N GLY A 147 -15.39 -16.76 -11.43
CA GLY A 147 -15.06 -17.47 -10.20
C GLY A 147 -15.57 -18.91 -10.10
N THR A 148 -16.46 -19.37 -10.99
CA THR A 148 -17.04 -20.72 -10.91
C THR A 148 -15.98 -21.82 -10.86
N CYS A 149 -14.89 -21.68 -11.62
CA CYS A 149 -13.82 -22.69 -11.59
C CYS A 149 -13.08 -22.75 -10.25
N GLN A 150 -13.00 -21.64 -9.50
CA GLN A 150 -12.41 -21.62 -8.16
C GLN A 150 -13.28 -22.41 -7.17
N ASP A 151 -14.61 -22.30 -7.27
CA ASP A 151 -15.55 -22.94 -6.34
C ASP A 151 -15.42 -24.47 -6.31
N PHE A 152 -14.88 -25.06 -7.38
CA PHE A 152 -14.65 -26.50 -7.52
C PHE A 152 -13.18 -26.90 -7.59
N CYS A 153 -12.24 -25.95 -7.43
CA CYS A 153 -10.81 -26.22 -7.49
C CYS A 153 -10.24 -26.42 -6.08
N PHE A 154 -10.33 -27.65 -5.56
CA PHE A 154 -9.85 -28.01 -4.22
C PHE A 154 -8.35 -27.84 -4.02
N SER A 155 -7.57 -27.86 -5.11
CA SER A 155 -6.12 -27.69 -5.07
C SER A 155 -5.67 -26.22 -5.21
N GLU A 156 -6.60 -25.27 -5.31
CA GLU A 156 -6.28 -23.84 -5.47
C GLU A 156 -5.39 -23.54 -6.68
N THR A 157 -5.50 -24.36 -7.73
CA THR A 157 -4.90 -24.12 -9.05
C THR A 157 -5.53 -22.90 -9.74
N LEU A 158 -6.83 -22.66 -9.55
CA LEU A 158 -7.57 -21.56 -10.16
C LEU A 158 -8.12 -20.65 -9.07
N VAL A 159 -7.51 -19.48 -8.87
CA VAL A 159 -7.85 -18.55 -7.79
C VAL A 159 -8.37 -17.24 -8.38
N LEU A 160 -9.56 -16.82 -7.98
CA LEU A 160 -10.14 -15.53 -8.32
C LEU A 160 -9.49 -14.44 -7.46
N VAL A 161 -8.72 -13.58 -8.10
CA VAL A 161 -8.04 -12.43 -7.50
C VAL A 161 -8.77 -11.13 -7.85
N GLY A 162 -9.22 -10.43 -6.81
CA GLY A 162 -10.13 -9.30 -6.93
C GLY A 162 -11.58 -9.71 -6.73
N ARG A 163 -12.05 -9.63 -5.49
CA ARG A 163 -13.44 -9.87 -5.12
C ARG A 163 -14.16 -8.54 -5.00
N GLU A 164 -15.37 -8.47 -5.55
CA GLU A 164 -16.24 -7.34 -5.29
C GLU A 164 -16.77 -7.46 -3.86
N MET A 165 -16.49 -6.45 -3.04
CA MET A 165 -16.89 -6.40 -1.64
C MET A 165 -17.58 -5.07 -1.37
N THR A 166 -18.55 -5.08 -0.45
CA THR A 166 -19.08 -3.82 0.11
C THR A 166 -18.13 -3.29 1.18
N ALA A 167 -18.20 -1.98 1.46
CA ALA A 167 -17.38 -1.37 2.50
C ALA A 167 -17.61 -2.06 3.86
N ASP A 168 -18.84 -2.48 4.15
CA ASP A 168 -19.19 -3.22 5.37
C ASP A 168 -18.49 -4.57 5.49
N GLN A 169 -18.41 -5.30 4.38
CA GLN A 169 -17.73 -6.59 4.37
C GLN A 169 -16.23 -6.42 4.62
N VAL A 170 -15.63 -5.39 4.04
CA VAL A 170 -14.20 -5.08 4.24
C VAL A 170 -13.93 -4.67 5.68
N VAL A 171 -14.71 -3.72 6.21
CA VAL A 171 -14.53 -3.22 7.58
C VAL A 171 -14.79 -4.34 8.59
N ALA A 172 -15.83 -5.17 8.40
CA ALA A 172 -16.09 -6.30 9.27
C ALA A 172 -14.92 -7.31 9.30
N GLU A 173 -14.28 -7.56 8.16
CA GLU A 173 -13.10 -8.44 8.11
C GLU A 173 -11.88 -7.80 8.79
N ALA A 174 -11.59 -6.53 8.48
CA ALA A 174 -10.49 -5.82 9.09
C ALA A 174 -10.65 -5.73 10.62
N LEU A 175 -11.86 -5.51 11.12
CA LEU A 175 -12.10 -5.37 12.57
C LEU A 175 -11.99 -6.67 13.37
N GLN A 176 -11.78 -7.82 12.74
CA GLN A 176 -11.55 -9.07 13.49
C GLN A 176 -10.34 -8.99 14.45
N ASP A 177 -9.36 -8.14 14.14
CA ASP A 177 -8.14 -7.94 14.95
C ASP A 177 -8.11 -6.62 15.70
N ARG A 178 -9.27 -5.98 15.91
CA ARG A 178 -9.37 -4.64 16.53
C ARG A 178 -8.59 -4.51 17.84
N GLN A 179 -8.54 -5.57 18.65
CA GLN A 179 -7.83 -5.59 19.93
C GLN A 179 -6.31 -5.33 19.80
N PHE A 180 -5.72 -5.55 18.63
CA PHE A 180 -4.30 -5.35 18.38
C PHE A 180 -3.99 -3.93 17.88
N TYR A 181 -4.99 -3.15 17.49
CA TYR A 181 -4.80 -1.82 16.93
C TYR A 181 -4.54 -0.77 18.02
N SER A 182 -5.17 -0.91 19.19
CA SER A 182 -5.12 0.07 20.29
C SER A 182 -3.76 0.18 20.96
N ASN A 183 -2.97 -0.89 20.99
CA ASN A 183 -1.77 -0.96 21.84
C ASN A 183 -0.47 -0.56 21.12
N ALA A 184 -0.52 -0.32 19.80
CA ALA A 184 0.68 -0.18 18.96
C ALA A 184 0.69 1.01 17.99
N ALA A 185 -0.22 1.99 18.12
CA ALA A 185 -0.50 2.99 17.07
C ALA A 185 -0.92 2.32 15.73
N GLY A 186 -1.56 1.15 15.83
CA GLY A 186 -1.99 0.32 14.72
C GLY A 186 -3.26 0.83 14.05
N GLY A 187 -3.92 -0.01 13.25
CA GLY A 187 -5.19 0.34 12.62
C GLY A 187 -5.38 -0.29 11.26
N ILE A 188 -5.84 0.49 10.29
CA ILE A 188 -6.12 0.00 8.94
C ILE A 188 -5.34 0.81 7.90
N THR A 189 -4.83 0.15 6.88
CA THR A 189 -4.19 0.80 5.72
C THR A 189 -4.87 0.38 4.44
N LEU A 190 -5.31 1.34 3.62
CA LEU A 190 -5.70 1.06 2.24
C LEU A 190 -4.44 1.07 1.36
N THR A 191 -4.20 0.00 0.63
CA THR A 191 -2.98 -0.21 -0.20
C THR A 191 -3.29 -1.06 -1.44
N GLY A 192 -2.27 -1.61 -2.08
CA GLY A 192 -2.35 -2.64 -3.13
C GLY A 192 -2.10 -2.11 -4.53
N GLY A 193 -3.14 -1.63 -5.20
CA GLY A 193 -3.04 -0.93 -6.48
C GLY A 193 -2.85 0.56 -6.23
N GLU A 194 -3.93 1.31 -6.40
CA GLU A 194 -4.01 2.72 -6.05
C GLU A 194 -5.39 2.97 -5.41
N PRO A 195 -5.48 3.01 -4.07
CA PRO A 195 -6.74 3.17 -3.37
C PRO A 195 -7.54 4.39 -3.84
N VAL A 196 -6.85 5.48 -4.15
CA VAL A 196 -7.49 6.74 -4.58
C VAL A 196 -8.30 6.58 -5.88
N LEU A 197 -8.00 5.58 -6.72
CA LEU A 197 -8.79 5.29 -7.93
C LEU A 197 -10.16 4.64 -7.63
N GLN A 198 -10.36 4.11 -6.43
CA GLN A 198 -11.66 3.63 -5.95
C GLN A 198 -12.23 4.60 -4.91
N THR A 199 -12.20 5.91 -5.22
CA THR A 199 -12.43 7.02 -4.27
C THR A 199 -13.67 6.83 -3.38
N ALA A 200 -14.84 6.58 -3.96
CA ALA A 200 -16.08 6.42 -3.18
C ALA A 200 -16.03 5.21 -2.23
N PHE A 201 -15.42 4.12 -2.66
CA PHE A 201 -15.27 2.91 -1.86
C PHE A 201 -14.24 3.10 -0.74
N SER A 202 -13.09 3.71 -1.05
CA SER A 202 -12.08 4.07 -0.05
C SER A 202 -12.65 5.02 0.99
N GLN A 203 -13.39 6.05 0.58
CA GLN A 203 -14.03 6.99 1.50
C GLN A 203 -15.00 6.27 2.45
N ALA A 204 -15.84 5.37 1.93
CA ALA A 204 -16.78 4.59 2.72
C ALA A 204 -16.08 3.70 3.77
N ILE A 205 -14.98 3.03 3.40
CA ILE A 205 -14.18 2.23 4.35
C ILE A 205 -13.57 3.12 5.42
N LEU A 206 -12.91 4.21 5.03
CA LEU A 206 -12.20 5.12 5.94
C LEU A 206 -13.16 5.76 6.96
N GLN A 207 -14.29 6.30 6.52
CA GLN A 207 -15.29 6.89 7.40
C GLN A 207 -15.87 5.88 8.40
N ARG A 208 -16.05 4.63 7.97
CA ARG A 208 -16.52 3.55 8.86
C ARG A 208 -15.46 3.15 9.89
N CYS A 209 -14.19 3.10 9.49
CA CYS A 209 -13.09 2.86 10.42
C CYS A 209 -12.98 3.99 11.46
N GLN A 210 -13.11 5.25 11.04
CA GLN A 210 -13.11 6.40 11.95
C GLN A 210 -14.30 6.38 12.91
N ALA A 211 -15.50 6.00 12.45
CA ALA A 211 -16.68 5.85 13.32
C ALA A 211 -16.46 4.79 14.43
N GLU A 212 -15.56 3.84 14.19
CA GLU A 212 -15.11 2.83 15.14
C GLU A 212 -13.85 3.26 15.94
N GLY A 213 -13.40 4.50 15.80
CA GLY A 213 -12.21 5.03 16.47
C GLY A 213 -10.91 4.37 16.03
N ILE A 214 -10.85 3.83 14.80
CA ILE A 214 -9.68 3.15 14.25
C ILE A 214 -8.84 4.14 13.44
N HIS A 215 -7.53 4.18 13.72
CA HIS A 215 -6.60 4.96 12.93
C HIS A 215 -6.51 4.43 11.49
N THR A 216 -6.58 5.34 10.54
CA THR A 216 -6.66 5.08 9.11
C THR A 216 -5.41 5.58 8.39
N ALA A 217 -4.93 4.80 7.42
CA ALA A 217 -3.82 5.20 6.56
C ALA A 217 -4.11 4.88 5.09
N ILE A 218 -3.52 5.66 4.19
CA ILE A 218 -3.50 5.36 2.76
C ILE A 218 -2.07 5.23 2.29
N GLU A 219 -1.78 4.13 1.61
CA GLU A 219 -0.60 3.96 0.76
C GLU A 219 -0.94 4.32 -0.69
N THR A 220 -0.12 5.16 -1.31
CA THR A 220 -0.43 5.71 -2.63
C THR A 220 0.80 5.96 -3.50
N ALA A 221 0.66 5.80 -4.82
CA ALA A 221 1.67 6.17 -5.81
C ALA A 221 1.51 7.62 -6.32
N GLY A 222 0.47 8.33 -5.90
CA GLY A 222 0.28 9.76 -6.14
C GLY A 222 -0.15 10.15 -7.57
N ASN A 223 -0.49 9.20 -8.44
CA ASN A 223 -0.82 9.48 -9.84
C ASN A 223 -2.33 9.47 -10.11
N TYR A 224 -3.01 10.52 -9.67
CA TYR A 224 -4.45 10.79 -9.84
C TYR A 224 -4.73 12.30 -9.77
N PRO A 225 -5.87 12.78 -10.29
CA PRO A 225 -6.33 14.15 -10.02
C PRO A 225 -6.40 14.42 -8.52
N TRP A 226 -5.89 15.58 -8.09
CA TRP A 226 -5.79 15.97 -6.67
C TRP A 226 -7.13 15.86 -5.94
N GLU A 227 -8.19 16.23 -6.64
CA GLU A 227 -9.57 16.30 -6.14
C GLU A 227 -10.04 14.95 -5.61
N LEU A 228 -9.53 13.83 -6.16
CA LEU A 228 -9.87 12.50 -5.66
C LEU A 228 -9.30 12.25 -4.26
N LEU A 229 -8.02 12.57 -4.03
CA LEU A 229 -7.43 12.42 -2.71
C LEU A 229 -8.03 13.41 -1.72
N GLU A 230 -8.28 14.64 -2.14
CA GLU A 230 -8.84 15.70 -1.30
C GLU A 230 -10.14 15.27 -0.61
N THR A 231 -11.00 14.52 -1.31
CA THR A 231 -12.24 13.98 -0.73
C THR A 231 -12.02 12.92 0.36
N LEU A 232 -10.86 12.26 0.36
CA LEU A 232 -10.51 11.22 1.32
C LEU A 232 -9.84 11.79 2.57
N LEU A 233 -9.09 12.89 2.45
CA LEU A 233 -8.26 13.46 3.52
C LEU A 233 -8.97 13.68 4.86
N PRO A 234 -10.24 14.10 4.94
CA PRO A 234 -10.93 14.23 6.24
C PRO A 234 -11.03 12.91 7.01
N ALA A 235 -10.96 11.79 6.29
CA ALA A 235 -11.07 10.44 6.84
C ALA A 235 -9.72 9.70 6.96
N VAL A 236 -8.59 10.40 6.85
CA VAL A 236 -7.24 9.79 6.81
C VAL A 236 -6.35 10.39 7.90
N ASP A 237 -5.74 9.53 8.71
CA ASP A 237 -4.82 9.96 9.77
C ASP A 237 -3.34 9.94 9.31
N LEU A 238 -3.00 9.14 8.30
CA LEU A 238 -1.65 9.04 7.74
C LEU A 238 -1.68 8.81 6.23
N VAL A 239 -0.84 9.55 5.50
CA VAL A 239 -0.56 9.28 4.09
C VAL A 239 0.87 8.74 3.94
N MET A 240 1.01 7.59 3.30
CA MET A 240 2.27 7.02 2.85
C MET A 240 2.33 7.12 1.33
N MET A 241 3.25 7.92 0.80
CA MET A 241 3.33 8.19 -0.63
C MET A 241 4.68 7.77 -1.21
N ASP A 242 4.64 7.03 -2.30
CA ASP A 242 5.85 6.59 -2.99
C ASP A 242 6.43 7.67 -3.92
N LEU A 243 7.72 7.95 -3.77
CA LEU A 243 8.52 8.76 -4.70
C LEU A 243 9.53 7.84 -5.39
N LYS A 244 9.26 7.49 -6.65
CA LYS A 244 10.03 6.44 -7.35
C LYS A 244 11.25 7.01 -8.09
N HIS A 245 11.12 8.17 -8.71
CA HIS A 245 12.22 8.85 -9.43
C HIS A 245 11.86 10.32 -9.69
N LEU A 246 12.85 11.25 -9.68
CA LEU A 246 12.63 12.67 -9.99
C LEU A 246 12.80 13.03 -11.48
N ASP A 247 13.71 12.38 -12.20
CA ASP A 247 13.76 12.46 -13.66
C ASP A 247 12.50 11.81 -14.28
N SER A 248 11.78 12.58 -15.09
CA SER A 248 10.49 12.15 -15.65
C SER A 248 10.65 11.08 -16.74
N ASP A 249 11.76 11.06 -17.47
CA ASP A 249 11.97 10.09 -18.56
C ASP A 249 12.35 8.74 -17.97
N LYS A 250 13.24 8.72 -16.98
CA LYS A 250 13.52 7.51 -16.19
C LYS A 250 12.27 7.00 -15.49
N HIS A 251 11.49 7.89 -14.85
CA HIS A 251 10.23 7.49 -14.22
C HIS A 251 9.26 6.85 -15.23
N ARG A 252 9.11 7.43 -16.41
CA ARG A 252 8.25 6.91 -17.48
C ARG A 252 8.73 5.58 -18.00
N ALA A 253 10.03 5.42 -18.25
CA ALA A 253 10.60 4.15 -18.68
C ALA A 253 10.35 3.04 -17.64
N ALA A 254 10.43 3.38 -16.36
CA ALA A 254 10.34 2.43 -15.27
C ALA A 254 8.88 2.08 -14.87
N THR A 255 7.95 3.04 -14.99
CA THR A 255 6.57 2.93 -14.46
C THR A 255 5.46 3.12 -15.49
N GLY A 256 5.80 3.47 -16.74
CA GLY A 256 4.86 3.73 -17.82
C GLY A 256 4.27 5.15 -17.87
N VAL A 257 4.53 6.01 -16.87
CA VAL A 257 3.94 7.37 -16.79
C VAL A 257 4.99 8.43 -16.39
N PRO A 258 4.85 9.70 -16.81
CA PRO A 258 5.67 10.78 -16.27
C PRO A 258 5.31 11.07 -14.80
N ASN A 259 6.21 11.76 -14.08
CA ASN A 259 6.04 12.02 -12.64
C ASN A 259 5.50 13.41 -12.29
N ALA A 260 5.24 14.29 -13.28
CA ALA A 260 4.83 15.68 -13.01
C ALA A 260 3.63 15.79 -12.05
N ARG A 261 2.58 14.98 -12.27
CA ARG A 261 1.41 14.91 -11.40
C ARG A 261 1.73 14.38 -10.00
N ILE A 262 2.56 13.34 -9.93
CA ILE A 262 2.99 12.72 -8.67
C ILE A 262 3.72 13.77 -7.82
N LEU A 263 4.65 14.51 -8.42
CA LEU A 263 5.40 15.55 -7.73
C LEU A 263 4.53 16.76 -7.36
N ASP A 264 3.49 17.09 -8.15
CA ASP A 264 2.52 18.14 -7.78
C ASP A 264 1.68 17.70 -6.57
N ASN A 265 1.14 16.48 -6.58
CA ASN A 265 0.39 15.93 -5.46
C ASN A 265 1.24 15.84 -4.18
N ALA A 266 2.53 15.47 -4.29
CA ALA A 266 3.46 15.49 -3.16
C ALA A 266 3.62 16.90 -2.55
N ARG A 267 3.73 17.94 -3.39
CA ARG A 267 3.82 19.35 -2.92
C ARG A 267 2.55 19.80 -2.21
N ARG A 268 1.38 19.41 -2.73
CA ARG A 268 0.08 19.75 -2.12
C ARG A 268 -0.09 19.03 -0.78
N LEU A 269 0.23 17.73 -0.71
CA LEU A 269 0.20 16.95 0.54
C LEU A 269 1.12 17.54 1.61
N ALA A 270 2.34 17.94 1.25
CA ALA A 270 3.29 18.51 2.20
C ALA A 270 2.78 19.81 2.85
N ALA A 271 1.93 20.58 2.16
CA ALA A 271 1.34 21.81 2.70
C ALA A 271 0.25 21.59 3.75
N LEU A 272 -0.21 20.34 3.95
CA LEU A 272 -1.28 19.99 4.89
C LEU A 272 -0.72 19.53 6.24
N PRO A 273 -1.47 19.66 7.35
CA PRO A 273 -1.04 19.21 8.68
C PRO A 273 -1.16 17.69 8.89
N ILE A 274 -1.46 16.91 7.85
CA ILE A 274 -1.59 15.45 7.96
C ILE A 274 -0.22 14.77 8.12
N PRO A 275 -0.06 13.80 9.04
CA PRO A 275 1.10 12.92 9.07
C PRO A 275 1.43 12.35 7.69
N LEU A 276 2.69 12.46 7.27
CA LEU A 276 3.11 12.16 5.90
C LEU A 276 4.43 11.41 5.88
N TRP A 277 4.42 10.24 5.24
CA TRP A 277 5.59 9.42 5.02
C TRP A 277 5.85 9.32 3.51
N PHE A 278 7.02 9.76 3.06
CA PHE A 278 7.50 9.47 1.71
C PHE A 278 8.33 8.19 1.73
N ARG A 279 8.18 7.37 0.71
CA ARG A 279 8.95 6.13 0.59
C ARG A 279 9.52 5.99 -0.81
N THR A 280 10.72 5.44 -0.92
CA THR A 280 11.37 5.19 -2.20
C THR A 280 11.78 3.73 -2.28
N PRO A 281 11.10 2.92 -3.11
CA PRO A 281 11.63 1.62 -3.47
C PRO A 281 12.91 1.83 -4.29
N VAL A 282 14.01 1.31 -3.77
CA VAL A 282 15.33 1.36 -4.41
C VAL A 282 15.44 0.15 -5.33
N ILE A 283 15.37 0.42 -6.62
CA ILE A 283 15.36 -0.56 -7.69
C ILE A 283 16.71 -0.52 -8.42
N PRO A 284 17.44 -1.65 -8.47
CA PRO A 284 18.68 -1.74 -9.22
C PRO A 284 18.51 -1.21 -10.64
N THR A 285 19.49 -0.44 -11.14
CA THR A 285 19.52 0.17 -12.47
C THR A 285 18.54 1.31 -12.74
N VAL A 286 17.66 1.64 -11.78
CA VAL A 286 16.65 2.69 -11.94
C VAL A 286 16.98 3.92 -11.09
N ASN A 287 17.14 3.71 -9.78
CA ASN A 287 17.35 4.78 -8.79
C ASN A 287 18.30 4.33 -7.65
N ASP A 288 19.23 3.42 -7.95
CA ASP A 288 20.10 2.76 -6.96
C ASP A 288 21.47 3.45 -6.76
N THR A 289 21.58 4.71 -7.17
CA THR A 289 22.78 5.53 -6.97
C THR A 289 22.60 6.55 -5.84
N GLU A 290 23.70 6.91 -5.16
CA GLU A 290 23.69 7.92 -4.10
C GLU A 290 23.19 9.28 -4.60
N ALA A 291 23.47 9.63 -5.86
CA ALA A 291 23.02 10.87 -6.48
C ALA A 291 21.50 10.89 -6.69
N GLU A 292 20.92 9.79 -7.17
CA GLU A 292 19.47 9.69 -7.43
C GLU A 292 18.68 9.66 -6.12
N VAL A 293 19.10 8.82 -5.17
CA VAL A 293 18.49 8.76 -3.84
C VAL A 293 18.66 10.08 -3.09
N GLY A 294 19.85 10.69 -3.16
CA GLY A 294 20.12 12.00 -2.57
C GLY A 294 19.28 13.12 -3.18
N ALA A 295 19.00 13.07 -4.49
CA ALA A 295 18.11 14.03 -5.14
C ALA A 295 16.66 13.89 -4.63
N ILE A 296 16.15 12.67 -4.47
CA ILE A 296 14.82 12.42 -3.88
C ILE A 296 14.78 12.93 -2.44
N ALA A 297 15.80 12.63 -1.63
CA ALA A 297 15.91 13.13 -0.26
C ALA A 297 15.93 14.67 -0.22
N GLY A 298 16.64 15.32 -1.15
CA GLY A 298 16.67 16.78 -1.28
C GLY A 298 15.29 17.37 -1.60
N PHE A 299 14.52 16.71 -2.46
CA PHE A 299 13.13 17.07 -2.73
C PHE A 299 12.25 16.91 -1.48
N VAL A 300 12.41 15.84 -0.70
CA VAL A 300 11.67 15.66 0.57
C VAL A 300 12.06 16.72 1.60
N GLN A 301 13.34 17.10 1.71
CA GLN A 301 13.77 18.22 2.57
C GLN A 301 13.10 19.53 2.15
N MET A 302 13.06 19.83 0.85
CA MET A 302 12.37 21.02 0.33
C MET A 302 10.89 21.01 0.70
N LEU A 303 10.21 19.85 0.62
CA LEU A 303 8.82 19.70 1.06
C LEU A 303 8.66 19.92 2.57
N SER A 304 9.61 19.46 3.39
CA SER A 304 9.61 19.70 4.84
C SER A 304 9.78 21.19 5.17
N ASP A 305 10.65 21.89 4.45
CA ASP A 305 10.84 23.34 4.59
C ASP A 305 9.57 24.11 4.20
N GLN A 306 8.95 23.72 3.08
CA GLN A 306 7.67 24.25 2.65
C GLN A 306 6.58 24.04 3.72
N ARG A 307 6.49 22.82 4.27
CA ARG A 307 5.53 22.48 5.33
C ARG A 307 5.69 23.39 6.55
N ARG A 308 6.93 23.58 7.02
CA ARG A 308 7.22 24.47 8.16
C ARG A 308 6.90 25.93 7.86
N ALA A 309 7.17 26.39 6.64
CA ALA A 309 6.83 27.75 6.25
C ALA A 309 5.31 28.01 6.26
N VAL A 310 4.50 27.01 5.92
CA VAL A 310 3.03 27.13 5.88
C VAL A 310 2.39 26.89 7.24
N LEU A 311 2.87 25.90 8.01
CA LEU A 311 2.21 25.44 9.25
C LEU A 311 2.94 25.87 10.54
N GLY A 312 4.11 26.50 10.42
CA GLY A 312 4.96 26.89 11.54
C GLY A 312 5.80 25.74 12.11
N ASP A 313 6.54 26.04 13.18
CA ASP A 313 7.47 25.09 13.83
C ASP A 313 6.78 23.90 14.52
N GLY A 314 5.46 23.99 14.73
CA GLY A 314 4.64 22.90 15.28
C GLY A 314 4.15 21.88 14.24
N ALA A 315 4.54 22.03 12.98
CA ALA A 315 4.10 21.14 11.91
C ALA A 315 4.54 19.68 12.17
N PRO A 316 3.66 18.68 11.94
CA PRO A 316 4.06 17.28 12.02
C PRO A 316 5.20 16.98 11.05
N PRO A 317 6.25 16.29 11.51
CA PRO A 317 7.41 16.03 10.67
C PRO A 317 7.05 15.09 9.51
N ILE A 318 7.83 15.19 8.44
CA ILE A 318 7.74 14.25 7.31
C ILE A 318 8.71 13.10 7.57
N THR A 319 8.26 11.86 7.41
CA THR A 319 9.14 10.69 7.43
C THR A 319 9.57 10.35 6.01
N TYR A 320 10.81 9.89 5.81
CA TYR A 320 11.33 9.37 4.56
C TYR A 320 11.96 8.00 4.75
N GLU A 321 11.59 7.02 3.91
CA GLU A 321 12.07 5.64 4.00
C GLU A 321 12.60 5.13 2.66
N LEU A 322 13.71 4.40 2.71
CA LEU A 322 14.15 3.59 1.58
C LEU A 322 13.66 2.16 1.73
N LEU A 323 13.04 1.63 0.68
CA LEU A 323 12.54 0.26 0.63
C LEU A 323 13.44 -0.58 -0.28
N LYS A 324 13.97 -1.67 0.25
CA LYS A 324 14.85 -2.57 -0.49
C LYS A 324 14.03 -3.41 -1.50
N PHE A 325 14.50 -3.47 -2.74
CA PHE A 325 13.94 -4.37 -3.74
C PHE A 325 14.09 -5.86 -3.36
N HIS A 326 13.10 -6.67 -3.71
CA HIS A 326 13.10 -8.12 -3.55
C HIS A 326 12.45 -8.82 -4.76
N LYS A 327 12.83 -10.08 -5.01
CA LYS A 327 12.42 -10.87 -6.19
C LYS A 327 11.11 -11.65 -6.04
N LEU A 328 10.39 -11.48 -4.91
CA LEU A 328 9.28 -12.37 -4.51
C LEU A 328 8.02 -12.29 -5.40
N ALA A 329 7.98 -11.39 -6.39
CA ALA A 329 6.81 -11.23 -7.27
C ALA A 329 6.69 -12.31 -8.37
N GLY A 330 7.75 -13.07 -8.65
CA GLY A 330 7.84 -13.94 -9.84
C GLY A 330 6.66 -14.89 -10.02
N ASP A 331 6.23 -15.57 -8.96
CA ASP A 331 5.12 -16.53 -9.03
C ASP A 331 3.75 -15.86 -9.25
N LYS A 332 3.59 -14.61 -8.79
CA LYS A 332 2.39 -13.81 -9.08
C LYS A 332 2.30 -13.45 -10.57
N TYR A 333 3.43 -13.11 -11.20
CA TYR A 333 3.46 -12.87 -12.64
C TYR A 333 3.19 -14.15 -13.44
N ARG A 334 3.85 -15.26 -13.07
CA ARG A 334 3.67 -16.57 -13.70
C ARG A 334 2.22 -17.03 -13.64
N SER A 335 1.60 -16.94 -12.47
CA SER A 335 0.19 -17.31 -12.26
C SER A 335 -0.80 -16.39 -13.00
N LEU A 336 -0.40 -15.18 -13.37
CA LEU A 336 -1.18 -14.27 -14.23
C LEU A 336 -0.87 -14.44 -15.72
N GLY A 337 0.07 -15.31 -16.09
CA GLY A 337 0.53 -15.51 -17.46
C GLY A 337 1.21 -14.26 -18.01
N ARG A 338 1.99 -13.56 -17.18
CA ARG A 338 2.70 -12.33 -17.50
C ARG A 338 4.20 -12.54 -17.31
N GLU A 339 4.99 -11.83 -18.10
CA GLU A 339 6.44 -11.77 -17.93
C GLU A 339 6.82 -10.86 -16.76
N TYR A 340 7.77 -11.30 -15.93
CA TYR A 340 8.32 -10.49 -14.85
C TYR A 340 9.64 -9.85 -15.29
N ALA A 341 9.58 -8.63 -15.79
CA ALA A 341 10.75 -7.93 -16.33
C ALA A 341 11.88 -7.67 -15.32
N ALA A 342 11.60 -7.74 -14.01
CA ALA A 342 12.62 -7.61 -12.96
C ALA A 342 13.14 -8.97 -12.44
N GLN A 343 12.85 -10.09 -13.10
CA GLN A 343 13.27 -11.43 -12.65
C GLN A 343 14.80 -11.56 -12.47
N ASP A 344 15.57 -10.89 -13.33
CA ASP A 344 17.04 -10.98 -13.37
C ASP A 344 17.73 -9.89 -12.54
N LEU A 345 16.99 -8.96 -11.93
CA LEU A 345 17.57 -7.92 -11.07
C LEU A 345 17.97 -8.48 -9.71
N GLU A 346 19.22 -8.32 -9.29
CA GLU A 346 19.65 -8.71 -7.94
C GLU A 346 19.32 -7.65 -6.88
N PRO A 347 18.79 -8.05 -5.70
CA PRO A 347 18.69 -7.15 -4.55
C PRO A 347 20.04 -6.51 -4.21
N LEU A 348 20.03 -5.24 -3.81
CA LEU A 348 21.24 -4.56 -3.37
C LEU A 348 21.84 -5.24 -2.14
N SER A 349 23.17 -5.28 -2.08
CA SER A 349 23.87 -5.76 -0.89
C SER A 349 23.63 -4.83 0.31
N PRO A 350 23.74 -5.33 1.55
CA PRO A 350 23.62 -4.48 2.75
C PRO A 350 24.54 -3.25 2.70
N ALA A 351 25.81 -3.43 2.34
CA ALA A 351 26.76 -2.33 2.20
C ALA A 351 26.34 -1.27 1.16
N ARG A 352 25.68 -1.68 0.06
CA ARG A 352 25.13 -0.74 -0.93
C ARG A 352 23.94 0.02 -0.34
N MET A 353 23.04 -0.65 0.37
CA MET A 353 21.93 0.01 1.07
C MET A 353 22.44 1.00 2.12
N ASP A 354 23.46 0.64 2.90
CA ASP A 354 24.08 1.52 3.90
C ASP A 354 24.69 2.78 3.27
N ALA A 355 25.32 2.66 2.11
CA ALA A 355 25.85 3.81 1.37
C ALA A 355 24.73 4.76 0.91
N LEU A 356 23.60 4.22 0.42
CA LEU A 356 22.44 5.02 0.03
C LEU A 356 21.79 5.69 1.25
N ASN A 357 21.66 4.96 2.35
CA ASN A 357 21.20 5.46 3.63
C ASN A 357 22.08 6.62 4.13
N ALA A 358 23.40 6.48 4.05
CA ALA A 358 24.33 7.55 4.38
C ALA A 358 24.18 8.77 3.45
N ALA A 359 23.89 8.56 2.16
CA ALA A 359 23.61 9.65 1.23
C ALA A 359 22.35 10.44 1.60
N VAL A 360 21.29 9.73 2.02
CA VAL A 360 20.06 10.33 2.56
C VAL A 360 20.37 11.14 3.82
N LEU A 361 21.08 10.55 4.78
CA LEU A 361 21.41 11.23 6.05
C LEU A 361 22.22 12.50 5.82
N ARG A 362 23.18 12.52 4.88
CA ARG A 362 23.95 13.75 4.56
C ARG A 362 23.08 14.92 4.07
N VAL A 363 21.93 14.64 3.46
CA VAL A 363 20.97 15.68 3.06
C VAL A 363 20.28 16.25 4.29
N PHE A 364 19.84 15.39 5.21
CA PHE A 364 19.09 15.79 6.39
C PHE A 364 19.98 16.35 7.51
N ASP A 365 21.20 15.84 7.71
CA ASP A 365 22.20 16.27 8.73
C ASP A 365 22.68 17.72 8.54
N ARG A 366 22.34 18.37 7.42
CA ARG A 366 22.47 19.83 7.29
C ARG A 366 21.51 20.61 8.21
N GLN A 367 20.64 19.93 8.96
CA GLN A 367 19.89 20.38 10.13
C GLN A 367 19.79 19.22 11.15
N PRO A 368 19.77 19.45 12.48
CA PRO A 368 19.77 18.35 13.44
C PRO A 368 18.43 17.64 13.45
N ILE A 369 18.40 16.32 13.17
CA ILE A 369 17.18 15.51 13.28
C ILE A 369 17.47 14.14 13.89
N SER A 370 16.55 13.68 14.73
CA SER A 370 16.64 12.42 15.47
C SER A 370 16.46 11.21 14.54
N ALA A 371 17.54 10.44 14.33
CA ALA A 371 17.44 9.08 13.81
C ALA A 371 16.88 8.16 14.92
N ASN A 372 15.77 7.48 14.66
CA ASN A 372 15.26 6.46 15.56
C ASN A 372 15.83 5.10 15.13
N THR A 373 17.08 4.82 15.49
CA THR A 373 17.64 3.48 15.37
C THR A 373 17.09 2.65 16.52
N ALA A 374 16.03 1.88 16.28
CA ALA A 374 15.61 0.83 17.20
C ALA A 374 16.66 -0.29 17.18
N SER A 375 17.72 -0.13 17.98
CA SER A 375 18.59 -1.22 18.38
C SER A 375 17.77 -2.16 19.25
N THR A 376 17.47 -3.34 18.71
CA THR A 376 17.03 -4.49 19.49
C THR A 376 18.14 -4.87 20.46
N LYS A 377 17.84 -4.80 21.76
CA LYS A 377 18.45 -5.66 22.78
C LYS A 377 17.50 -6.81 23.07
#